data_AF-A0A973G723-F1
#
_entry.id   AF-A0A973G723-F1
#
_cell.length_a   1.000
_cell.length_b   1.000
_cell.length_c   1.000
_cell.angle_alpha   90.00
_cell.angle_beta   90.00
_cell.angle_gamma   90.00
#
_symmetry.space_group_name_H-M   'P 1'
#
loop_
_entity.id
_entity.type
_entity.pdbx_description
1 polymer ?
#
loop_
_entity_poly.entity_id
_entity_poly.type
_entity_poly.pdbx_seq_one_letter_code
_entity_poly.pdbx_strand_id
1 'polypeptide(L)'
;MTITRADALDQLTIALWRLRARVGPEPDLIGLAVDGLVAGLDGSALAELAGADARDAQDVRDLFEEVVREQGLEWLDEQAILGRLVRLTARQIVDGTLEPGRGAAWLWREASYRAEPEGDLRIFIGLASELQDHPEDAEYYRMEIVREAAALLARAEPRRWLRVQAAPDRPLSLSTTQGQVPVDVAALQLPVELTADLVGWSAHWREVQIAGGFASITEAERFVDAGRELAERLQTNLGETWHVEYYPEPIRPPGVWVRG
;
A
#
# COMPACT_ATOMS: atom_id res chain seq x y z
N MET A 1 -1.12 -17.19 29.87
CA MET A 1 -1.56 -17.94 28.67
C MET A 1 -0.41 -18.84 28.27
N THR A 2 -0.66 -20.12 28.00
CA THR A 2 0.38 -21.03 27.50
C THR A 2 0.49 -20.84 25.99
N ILE A 3 1.67 -20.52 25.48
CA ILE A 3 1.93 -20.41 24.04
C ILE A 3 1.81 -21.80 23.40
N THR A 4 1.09 -21.91 22.29
CA THR A 4 0.99 -23.19 21.55
C THR A 4 2.13 -23.33 20.56
N ARG A 5 2.40 -24.57 20.13
CA ARG A 5 3.40 -24.84 19.07
C ARG A 5 3.13 -24.05 17.79
N ALA A 6 1.85 -23.86 17.43
CA ALA A 6 1.46 -23.10 16.25
C ALA A 6 1.77 -21.60 16.43
N ASP A 7 1.44 -21.02 17.59
CA ASP A 7 1.74 -19.63 17.89
C ASP A 7 3.25 -19.35 17.83
N ALA A 8 4.08 -20.26 18.37
CA ALA A 8 5.53 -20.12 18.32
C ALA A 8 6.08 -20.16 16.88
N LEU A 9 5.59 -21.07 16.03
CA LEU A 9 5.97 -21.11 14.61
C LEU A 9 5.55 -19.85 13.87
N ASP A 10 4.35 -19.34 14.14
CA ASP A 10 3.87 -18.09 13.56
C ASP A 10 4.76 -16.91 13.97
N GLN A 11 5.16 -16.84 15.24
CA GLN A 11 6.07 -15.78 15.71
C GLN A 11 7.47 -15.87 15.09
N LEU A 12 8.06 -17.07 15.00
CA LEU A 12 9.32 -17.29 14.29
C LEU A 12 9.21 -16.89 12.81
N THR A 13 8.11 -17.25 12.16
CA THR A 13 7.82 -16.89 10.77
C THR A 13 7.72 -15.37 10.58
N ILE A 14 7.00 -14.68 11.47
CA ILE A 14 6.87 -13.21 11.45
C ILE A 14 8.23 -12.54 11.69
N ALA A 15 9.06 -13.08 12.58
CA ALA A 15 10.40 -12.58 12.84
C ALA A 15 11.31 -12.73 11.61
N LEU A 16 11.28 -13.90 10.96
CA LEU A 16 11.97 -14.14 9.69
C LEU A 16 11.55 -13.12 8.63
N TRP A 17 10.25 -12.92 8.45
CA TRP A 17 9.70 -11.94 7.51
C TRP A 17 10.19 -10.52 7.79
N ARG A 18 10.14 -10.07 9.06
CA ARG A 18 10.60 -8.73 9.45
C ARG A 18 12.08 -8.52 9.21
N LEU A 19 12.92 -9.50 9.57
CA LEU A 19 14.37 -9.44 9.33
C LEU A 19 14.69 -9.38 7.83
N ARG A 20 14.07 -10.26 7.04
CA ARG A 20 14.28 -10.36 5.59
C ARG A 20 13.83 -9.11 4.84
N ALA A 21 12.69 -8.54 5.22
CA ALA A 21 12.20 -7.28 4.68
C ALA A 21 12.85 -6.06 5.34
N ARG A 22 13.65 -6.22 6.39
CA ARG A 22 14.29 -5.11 7.14
C ARG A 22 13.29 -4.04 7.58
N VAL A 23 12.15 -4.48 8.13
CA VAL A 23 11.06 -3.60 8.55
C VAL A 23 10.83 -3.67 10.06
N GLY A 24 10.56 -2.51 10.65
CA GLY A 24 10.28 -2.40 12.08
C GLY A 24 11.49 -2.68 12.98
N PRO A 25 11.27 -2.84 14.30
CA PRO A 25 12.35 -3.13 15.23
C PRO A 25 12.91 -4.55 15.03
N GLU A 26 14.17 -4.72 15.40
CA GLU A 26 14.81 -6.03 15.42
C GLU A 26 14.06 -6.95 16.40
N PRO A 27 13.60 -8.15 15.97
CA PRO A 27 12.91 -9.08 16.86
C PRO A 27 13.82 -9.60 17.98
N ASP A 28 13.24 -9.92 19.13
CA ASP A 28 13.94 -10.64 20.20
C ASP A 28 14.07 -12.14 19.85
N LEU A 29 15.09 -12.48 19.06
CA LEU A 29 15.28 -13.83 18.52
C LEU A 29 15.55 -14.86 19.61
N ILE A 30 16.23 -14.47 20.69
CA ILE A 30 16.49 -15.34 21.83
C ILE A 30 15.19 -15.62 22.59
N GLY A 31 14.39 -14.58 22.88
CA GLY A 31 13.09 -14.73 23.51
C GLY A 31 12.14 -15.62 22.69
N LEU A 32 12.10 -15.43 21.37
CA LEU A 32 11.32 -16.26 20.45
C LEU A 32 11.77 -17.74 20.46
N ALA A 33 13.07 -17.99 20.56
CA ALA A 33 13.59 -19.35 20.67
C ALA A 33 13.19 -20.02 21.99
N VAL A 34 13.28 -19.29 23.11
CA VAL A 34 12.81 -19.75 24.43
C VAL A 34 11.32 -20.07 24.39
N ASP A 35 10.50 -19.17 23.84
CA ASP A 35 9.06 -19.38 23.69
C ASP A 35 8.76 -20.60 22.81
N GLY A 36 9.55 -20.82 21.76
CA GLY A 36 9.50 -22.02 20.92
C GLY A 36 9.73 -23.31 21.69
N LEU A 37 10.78 -23.38 22.51
CA LEU A 37 11.07 -24.55 23.34
C LEU A 37 9.96 -24.80 24.36
N VAL A 38 9.45 -23.74 25.01
CA VAL A 38 8.33 -23.83 25.96
C VAL A 38 7.05 -24.33 25.27
N ALA A 39 6.84 -23.95 24.00
CA ALA A 39 5.73 -24.40 23.17
C ALA A 39 5.88 -25.86 22.67
N GLY A 40 7.02 -26.50 22.92
CA GLY A 40 7.31 -27.87 22.49
C GLY A 40 7.81 -27.96 21.03
N LEU A 41 8.42 -26.89 20.49
CA LEU A 41 9.34 -27.02 19.37
C LEU A 41 10.63 -27.67 19.84
N ASP A 42 11.29 -28.39 18.92
CA ASP A 42 12.51 -29.15 19.22
C ASP A 42 13.51 -28.93 18.09
N GLY A 43 14.79 -29.04 18.40
CA GLY A 43 15.87 -28.74 17.49
C GLY A 43 17.13 -28.22 18.17
N SER A 44 18.29 -28.64 17.66
CA SER A 44 19.59 -28.25 18.23
C SER A 44 19.86 -26.77 18.04
N ALA A 45 19.55 -26.23 16.85
CA ALA A 45 19.76 -24.80 16.58
C ALA A 45 18.83 -23.94 17.43
N LEU A 46 17.60 -24.40 17.66
CA LEU A 46 16.63 -23.70 18.53
C LEU A 46 17.10 -23.65 19.98
N ALA A 47 17.60 -24.78 20.50
CA ALA A 47 18.16 -24.85 21.84
C ALA A 47 19.40 -23.95 22.02
N GLU A 48 20.27 -23.92 21.01
CA GLU A 48 21.47 -23.08 21.00
C GLU A 48 21.12 -21.59 20.96
N LEU A 49 20.20 -21.19 20.07
CA LEU A 49 19.72 -19.80 20.00
C LEU A 49 19.08 -19.34 21.32
N ALA A 50 18.30 -20.20 21.98
CA ALA A 50 17.69 -19.89 23.28
C ALA A 50 18.72 -19.68 24.41
N GLY A 51 19.92 -20.26 24.26
CA GLY A 51 21.03 -20.11 25.20
C GLY A 51 22.09 -19.09 24.77
N ALA A 52 21.90 -18.41 23.63
CA ALA A 52 22.89 -17.51 23.06
C ALA A 52 23.11 -16.24 23.89
N ASP A 53 24.29 -15.64 23.76
CA ASP A 53 24.60 -14.34 24.37
C ASP A 53 24.16 -13.22 23.45
N ALA A 54 23.20 -12.40 23.90
CA ALA A 54 22.68 -11.26 23.15
C ALA A 54 23.74 -10.23 22.71
N ARG A 55 24.95 -10.28 23.29
CA ARG A 55 26.08 -9.40 22.90
C ARG A 55 26.71 -9.79 21.57
N ASP A 56 26.51 -11.02 21.09
CA ASP A 56 27.01 -11.47 19.79
C ASP A 56 25.88 -11.46 18.74
N ALA A 57 25.54 -10.27 18.25
CA ALA A 57 24.41 -10.10 17.33
C ALA A 57 24.58 -10.83 15.98
N GLN A 58 25.82 -11.10 15.56
CA GLN A 58 26.05 -11.86 14.32
C GLN A 58 25.77 -13.34 14.55
N ASP A 59 26.29 -13.90 15.65
CA ASP A 59 26.07 -15.29 16.03
C ASP A 59 24.57 -15.59 16.25
N VAL A 60 23.85 -14.68 16.92
CA VAL A 60 22.39 -14.79 17.13
C VAL A 60 21.62 -14.84 15.80
N ARG A 61 22.03 -14.06 14.80
CA ARG A 61 21.37 -14.06 13.48
C ARG A 61 21.68 -15.32 12.69
N ASP A 62 22.93 -15.76 12.70
CA ASP A 62 23.36 -16.98 12.01
C ASP A 62 22.63 -18.21 12.61
N LEU A 63 22.56 -18.30 13.94
CA LEU A 63 21.77 -19.32 14.64
C LEU A 63 20.27 -19.26 14.27
N PHE A 64 19.70 -18.06 14.15
CA PHE A 64 18.29 -17.93 13.74
C PHE A 64 18.04 -18.43 12.30
N GLU A 65 18.97 -18.22 11.37
CA GLU A 65 18.86 -18.79 10.02
C GLU A 65 18.91 -20.33 10.05
N GLU A 66 19.68 -20.91 10.98
CA GLU A 66 19.68 -22.35 11.21
C GLU A 66 18.36 -22.86 11.79
N VAL A 67 17.78 -22.14 12.76
CA VAL A 67 16.44 -22.43 13.30
C VAL A 67 15.39 -22.41 12.19
N VAL A 68 15.40 -21.39 11.33
CA VAL A 68 14.48 -21.27 10.20
C VAL A 68 14.57 -22.49 9.28
N ARG A 69 15.79 -22.96 8.99
CA ARG A 69 16.03 -24.14 8.14
C ARG A 69 15.60 -25.43 8.83
N GLU A 70 15.91 -25.58 10.12
CA GLU A 70 15.58 -26.72 10.96
C GLU A 70 14.07 -26.89 11.15
N GLN A 71 13.35 -25.80 11.37
CA GLN A 71 11.89 -25.79 11.54
C GLN A 71 11.14 -25.85 10.18
N GLY A 72 11.86 -25.91 9.06
CA GLY A 72 11.28 -26.04 7.73
C GLY A 72 10.49 -24.81 7.28
N LEU A 73 10.85 -23.62 7.78
CA LEU A 73 10.18 -22.38 7.43
C LEU A 73 10.54 -21.94 6.00
N GLU A 74 9.54 -21.47 5.27
CA GLU A 74 9.69 -21.10 3.86
C GLU A 74 10.42 -19.77 3.67
N TRP A 75 11.34 -19.75 2.70
CA TRP A 75 12.03 -18.54 2.26
C TRP A 75 11.25 -17.88 1.13
N LEU A 76 10.46 -16.88 1.49
CA LEU A 76 9.70 -16.08 0.55
C LEU A 76 10.56 -14.95 -0.05
N ASP A 77 10.23 -14.54 -1.27
CA ASP A 77 10.78 -13.30 -1.84
C ASP A 77 10.22 -12.07 -1.10
N GLU A 78 10.85 -10.91 -1.33
CA GLU A 78 10.49 -9.67 -0.65
C GLU A 78 9.03 -9.25 -0.88
N GLN A 79 8.48 -9.44 -2.08
CA GLN A 79 7.11 -9.05 -2.41
C GLN A 79 6.10 -9.93 -1.67
N ALA A 80 6.34 -11.23 -1.67
CA ALA A 80 5.52 -12.18 -0.91
C ALA A 80 5.58 -11.86 0.60
N ILE A 81 6.76 -11.55 1.15
CA ILE A 81 6.92 -11.15 2.55
C ILE A 81 6.13 -9.88 2.86
N LEU A 82 6.30 -8.82 2.06
CA LEU A 82 5.59 -7.55 2.28
C LEU A 82 4.08 -7.74 2.18
N GLY A 83 3.59 -8.53 1.23
CA GLY A 83 2.17 -8.88 1.12
C GLY A 83 1.63 -9.58 2.38
N ARG A 84 2.41 -10.50 2.98
CA ARG A 84 2.04 -11.15 4.24
C ARG A 84 2.03 -10.18 5.41
N LEU A 85 3.05 -9.34 5.53
CA LEU A 85 3.16 -8.37 6.62
C LEU A 85 2.09 -7.28 6.52
N VAL A 86 1.75 -6.81 5.33
CA VAL A 86 0.62 -5.88 5.08
C VAL A 86 -0.69 -6.47 5.62
N ARG A 87 -1.01 -7.73 5.26
CA ARG A 87 -2.24 -8.37 5.71
C ARG A 87 -2.22 -8.66 7.21
N LEU A 88 -1.07 -9.03 7.77
CA LEU A 88 -0.91 -9.18 9.22
C LEU A 88 -1.18 -7.86 9.94
N THR A 89 -0.55 -6.76 9.50
CA THR A 89 -0.75 -5.43 10.08
C THR A 89 -2.22 -4.99 9.98
N ALA A 90 -2.87 -5.18 8.83
CA ALA A 90 -4.30 -4.89 8.67
C ALA A 90 -5.17 -5.71 9.63
N ARG A 91 -4.87 -7.00 9.83
CA ARG A 91 -5.58 -7.84 10.80
C ARG A 91 -5.38 -7.36 12.23
N GLN A 92 -4.15 -6.98 12.58
CA GLN A 92 -3.86 -6.45 13.91
C GLN A 92 -4.60 -5.13 14.20
N ILE A 93 -4.76 -4.27 13.19
CA ILE A 93 -5.59 -3.06 13.27
C ILE A 93 -7.05 -3.44 13.53
N VAL A 94 -7.63 -4.34 12.72
CA VAL A 94 -9.05 -4.72 12.82
C VAL A 94 -9.37 -5.40 14.15
N ASP A 95 -8.49 -6.28 14.61
CA ASP A 95 -8.67 -7.02 15.86
C ASP A 95 -8.29 -6.19 17.11
N GLY A 96 -7.85 -4.94 16.93
CA GLY A 96 -7.50 -4.01 18.00
C GLY A 96 -6.18 -4.32 18.74
N THR A 97 -5.37 -5.23 18.21
CA THR A 97 -4.05 -5.58 18.78
C THR A 97 -2.95 -4.59 18.39
N LEU A 98 -3.21 -3.77 17.37
CA LEU A 98 -2.36 -2.66 16.96
C LEU A 98 -3.20 -1.38 16.85
N GLU A 99 -2.72 -0.29 17.45
CA GLU A 99 -3.39 1.01 17.36
C GLU A 99 -3.49 1.45 15.88
N PRO A 100 -4.66 1.90 15.39
CA PRO A 100 -4.87 2.18 13.97
C PRO A 100 -3.88 3.17 13.37
N GLY A 101 -3.60 4.29 14.04
CA GLY A 101 -2.64 5.29 13.55
C GLY A 101 -1.24 4.72 13.37
N ARG A 102 -0.75 3.93 14.34
CA ARG A 102 0.54 3.23 14.25
C ARG A 102 0.56 2.21 13.12
N GLY A 103 -0.52 1.47 12.92
CA GLY A 103 -0.65 0.51 11.83
C GLY A 103 -0.63 1.18 10.46
N ALA A 104 -1.41 2.25 10.28
CA ALA A 104 -1.42 3.04 9.04
C ALA A 104 -0.05 3.68 8.77
N ALA A 105 0.61 4.23 9.79
CA ALA A 105 1.96 4.77 9.65
C ALA A 105 2.99 3.71 9.24
N TRP A 106 2.87 2.47 9.74
CA TRP A 106 3.72 1.37 9.30
C TRP A 106 3.43 0.99 7.85
N LEU A 107 2.15 0.85 7.46
CA LEU A 107 1.75 0.53 6.08
C LEU A 107 2.27 1.58 5.09
N TRP A 108 2.24 2.85 5.47
CA TRP A 108 2.82 3.94 4.70
C TRP A 108 4.36 3.85 4.64
N ARG A 109 5.05 3.86 5.78
CA ARG A 109 6.51 4.05 5.80
C ARG A 109 7.29 2.81 5.35
N GLU A 110 6.78 1.62 5.66
CA GLU A 110 7.52 0.38 5.50
C GLU A 110 7.06 -0.44 4.27
N ALA A 111 5.80 -0.31 3.86
CA ALA A 111 5.23 -1.16 2.82
C ALA A 111 4.88 -0.41 1.52
N SER A 112 4.26 0.77 1.56
CA SER A 112 3.65 1.38 0.36
C SER A 112 4.66 1.63 -0.76
N TYR A 113 5.89 2.03 -0.44
CA TYR A 113 6.93 2.30 -1.46
C TYR A 113 7.71 1.07 -1.94
N ARG A 114 7.38 -0.12 -1.44
CA ARG A 114 8.14 -1.35 -1.69
C ARG A 114 7.28 -2.50 -2.19
N ALA A 115 6.01 -2.56 -1.78
CA ALA A 115 5.06 -3.58 -2.21
C ALA A 115 4.42 -3.19 -3.55
N GLU A 116 4.40 -4.12 -4.50
CA GLU A 116 3.73 -3.96 -5.80
C GLU A 116 2.57 -4.95 -5.95
N PRO A 117 1.38 -4.49 -6.40
CA PRO A 117 1.03 -3.09 -6.65
C PRO A 117 0.88 -2.30 -5.34
N GLU A 118 1.31 -1.03 -5.34
CA GLU A 118 1.08 -0.12 -4.18
C GLU A 118 -0.42 -0.02 -3.88
N GLY A 119 -1.23 0.23 -4.93
CA GLY A 119 -2.70 0.09 -4.91
C GLY A 119 -3.37 0.69 -3.66
N ASP A 120 -4.13 -0.15 -2.95
CA ASP A 120 -4.87 0.23 -1.74
C ASP A 120 -3.99 0.72 -0.58
N LEU A 121 -2.68 0.48 -0.59
CA LEU A 121 -1.79 0.99 0.47
C LEU A 121 -1.75 2.52 0.50
N ARG A 122 -2.02 3.17 -0.63
CA ARG A 122 -2.08 4.64 -0.75
C ARG A 122 -3.16 5.27 0.13
N ILE A 123 -4.22 4.54 0.43
CA ILE A 123 -5.29 5.00 1.32
C ILE A 123 -4.72 5.27 2.72
N PHE A 124 -3.84 4.39 3.20
CA PHE A 124 -3.21 4.53 4.52
C PHE A 124 -2.20 5.66 4.56
N ILE A 125 -1.62 6.08 3.43
CA ILE A 125 -0.78 7.28 3.35
C ILE A 125 -1.62 8.51 3.69
N GLY A 126 -2.75 8.69 3.00
CA GLY A 126 -3.68 9.79 3.25
C GLY A 126 -4.17 9.78 4.69
N LEU A 127 -4.76 8.67 5.14
CA LEU A 127 -5.31 8.56 6.49
C LEU A 127 -4.26 8.78 7.60
N ALA A 128 -3.03 8.29 7.43
CA ALA A 128 -1.97 8.51 8.40
C ALA A 128 -1.46 9.96 8.42
N SER A 129 -1.46 10.65 7.26
CA SER A 129 -1.13 12.07 7.18
C SER A 129 -2.22 12.91 7.85
N GLU A 130 -3.47 12.72 7.45
CA GLU A 130 -4.61 13.47 7.99
C GLU A 130 -4.75 13.30 9.51
N LEU A 131 -4.52 12.08 10.03
CA LEU A 131 -4.50 11.85 11.48
C LEU A 131 -3.38 12.63 12.21
N GLN A 132 -2.24 12.86 11.56
CA GLN A 132 -1.14 13.65 12.13
C GLN A 132 -1.42 15.15 12.05
N ASP A 133 -2.01 15.59 10.93
CA ASP A 133 -2.27 17.00 10.65
C ASP A 133 -3.52 17.53 11.39
N HIS A 134 -4.49 16.66 11.67
CA HIS A 134 -5.78 16.98 12.28
C HIS A 134 -6.08 16.12 13.52
N PRO A 135 -5.33 16.30 14.63
CA PRO A 135 -5.53 15.54 15.87
C PRO A 135 -6.91 15.75 16.51
N GLU A 136 -7.60 16.85 16.22
CA GLU A 136 -8.98 17.11 16.62
C GLU A 136 -9.99 16.10 16.05
N ASP A 137 -9.69 15.53 14.88
CA ASP A 137 -10.53 14.56 14.17
C ASP A 137 -9.97 13.13 14.29
N ALA A 138 -9.07 12.90 15.26
CA ALA A 138 -8.33 11.65 15.36
C ALA A 138 -9.21 10.39 15.46
N GLU A 139 -10.37 10.48 16.13
CA GLU A 139 -11.29 9.34 16.24
C GLU A 139 -11.89 8.96 14.89
N TYR A 140 -12.27 9.96 14.08
CA TYR A 140 -12.78 9.74 12.73
C TYR A 140 -11.73 9.01 11.87
N TYR A 141 -10.49 9.50 11.84
CA TYR A 141 -9.43 8.87 11.05
C TYR A 141 -9.06 7.48 11.56
N ARG A 142 -9.07 7.22 12.87
CA ARG A 142 -8.87 5.86 13.40
C ARG A 142 -9.96 4.91 12.94
N MET A 143 -11.23 5.34 12.96
CA MET A 143 -12.35 4.53 12.45
C MET A 143 -12.19 4.24 10.96
N GLU A 144 -11.79 5.24 10.17
CA GLU A 144 -11.55 5.08 8.73
C GLU A 144 -10.39 4.12 8.44
N ILE A 145 -9.30 4.18 9.22
CA ILE A 145 -8.18 3.24 9.11
C ILE A 145 -8.65 1.80 9.38
N VAL A 146 -9.46 1.59 10.41
CA VAL A 146 -10.02 0.26 10.72
C VAL A 146 -10.93 -0.23 9.57
N ARG A 147 -11.79 0.65 9.04
CA ARG A 147 -12.68 0.36 7.92
C ARG A 147 -11.91 -0.08 6.68
N GLU A 148 -10.86 0.65 6.31
CA GLU A 148 -10.05 0.35 5.13
C GLU A 148 -9.13 -0.87 5.34
N ALA A 149 -8.65 -1.11 6.56
CA ALA A 149 -7.94 -2.35 6.90
C ALA A 149 -8.85 -3.58 6.74
N ALA A 150 -10.11 -3.50 7.19
CA ALA A 150 -11.09 -4.56 6.99
C ALA A 150 -11.39 -4.78 5.49
N ALA A 151 -11.54 -3.68 4.73
CA ALA A 151 -11.75 -3.75 3.29
C ALA A 151 -10.56 -4.37 2.54
N LEU A 152 -9.32 -4.07 2.95
CA LEU A 152 -8.11 -4.68 2.40
C LEU A 152 -8.09 -6.19 2.66
N LEU A 153 -8.48 -6.65 3.85
CA LEU A 153 -8.52 -8.07 4.19
C LEU A 153 -9.59 -8.86 3.42
N ALA A 154 -10.72 -8.22 3.13
CA ALA A 154 -11.83 -8.81 2.38
C ALA A 154 -11.49 -9.09 0.92
N ARG A 155 -10.46 -8.44 0.36
CA ARG A 155 -10.04 -8.62 -1.03
C ARG A 155 -8.93 -9.66 -1.15
N ALA A 156 -8.93 -10.40 -2.25
CA ALA A 156 -7.81 -11.31 -2.55
C ALA A 156 -6.53 -10.54 -2.88
N GLU A 157 -6.65 -9.47 -3.67
CA GLU A 157 -5.56 -8.61 -4.13
C GLU A 157 -5.93 -7.13 -3.93
N PRO A 158 -4.94 -6.24 -3.73
CA PRO A 158 -5.18 -4.78 -3.72
C PRO A 158 -5.75 -4.29 -5.05
N ARG A 159 -6.56 -3.23 -5.00
CA ARG A 159 -7.04 -2.59 -6.23
C ARG A 159 -5.89 -1.99 -7.03
N ARG A 160 -6.02 -2.05 -8.35
CA ARG A 160 -5.17 -1.31 -9.28
C ARG A 160 -5.60 0.15 -9.28
N TRP A 161 -4.67 1.05 -9.00
CA TRP A 161 -4.94 2.48 -8.98
C TRP A 161 -4.68 3.10 -10.35
N LEU A 162 -5.75 3.55 -11.00
CA LEU A 162 -5.72 4.25 -12.26
C LEU A 162 -5.95 5.74 -12.01
N ARG A 163 -4.99 6.56 -12.40
CA ARG A 163 -5.14 8.01 -12.37
C ARG A 163 -5.62 8.52 -13.72
N VAL A 164 -6.64 9.36 -13.70
CA VAL A 164 -7.07 10.21 -14.82
C VAL A 164 -6.47 11.59 -14.61
N GLN A 165 -5.67 12.06 -15.56
CA GLN A 165 -4.97 13.35 -15.44
C GLN A 165 -4.91 14.11 -16.76
N ALA A 166 -4.88 15.43 -16.66
CA ALA A 166 -4.76 16.31 -17.82
C ALA A 166 -3.32 16.31 -18.33
N ALA A 167 -2.96 15.27 -19.10
CA ALA A 167 -1.68 15.14 -19.74
C ALA A 167 -1.86 14.98 -21.26
N PRO A 168 -1.15 15.79 -22.09
CA PRO A 168 -1.17 15.59 -23.53
C PRO A 168 -0.57 14.21 -23.82
N ASP A 169 -1.33 13.36 -24.51
CA ASP A 169 -0.95 11.99 -24.92
C ASP A 169 -1.02 10.89 -23.86
N ARG A 170 -1.20 11.20 -22.57
CA ARG A 170 -1.19 10.20 -21.49
C ARG A 170 -2.24 10.47 -20.43
N PRO A 171 -3.54 10.48 -20.80
CA PRO A 171 -4.60 10.83 -19.85
C PRO A 171 -4.76 9.81 -18.72
N LEU A 172 -4.16 8.62 -18.86
CA LEU A 172 -4.20 7.55 -17.88
C LEU A 172 -2.80 7.09 -17.47
N SER A 173 -2.63 6.85 -16.17
CA SER A 173 -1.43 6.23 -15.61
C SER A 173 -1.75 5.33 -14.42
N LEU A 174 -1.00 4.26 -14.24
CA LEU A 174 -0.96 3.51 -12.99
C LEU A 174 0.00 4.18 -12.02
N SER A 175 -0.40 4.29 -10.76
CA SER A 175 0.52 4.60 -9.68
C SER A 175 1.25 3.32 -9.27
N THR A 176 2.58 3.34 -9.34
CA THR A 176 3.47 2.29 -8.87
C THR A 176 4.45 2.86 -7.86
N THR A 177 5.19 2.00 -7.17
CA THR A 177 6.27 2.41 -6.25
C THR A 177 7.38 3.17 -6.96
N GLN A 178 7.51 3.00 -8.28
CA GLN A 178 8.50 3.66 -9.13
C GLN A 178 7.98 4.94 -9.80
N GLY A 179 6.75 5.35 -9.49
CA GLY A 179 6.12 6.55 -10.04
C GLY A 179 4.92 6.22 -10.94
N GLN A 180 4.67 7.07 -11.93
CA GLN A 180 3.52 6.90 -12.82
C GLN A 180 3.92 6.13 -14.08
N VAL A 181 3.23 5.02 -14.34
CA VAL A 181 3.38 4.24 -15.58
C VAL A 181 2.21 4.55 -16.49
N PRO A 182 2.42 5.12 -17.69
CA PRO A 182 1.34 5.41 -18.63
C PRO A 182 0.55 4.15 -18.99
N VAL A 183 -0.77 4.29 -19.14
CA VAL A 183 -1.65 3.20 -19.55
C VAL A 183 -2.13 3.45 -20.97
N ASP A 184 -1.96 2.45 -21.82
CA ASP A 184 -2.62 2.42 -23.12
C ASP A 184 -4.13 2.23 -22.92
N VAL A 185 -4.92 3.21 -23.36
CA VAL A 185 -6.39 3.18 -23.29
C VAL A 185 -6.94 1.95 -24.01
N ALA A 186 -6.30 1.53 -25.11
CA ALA A 186 -6.72 0.34 -25.87
C ALA A 186 -6.56 -0.95 -25.05
N ALA A 187 -5.59 -0.99 -24.12
CA ALA A 187 -5.37 -2.16 -23.27
C ALA A 187 -6.45 -2.34 -22.19
N LEU A 188 -7.24 -1.31 -21.88
CA LEU A 188 -8.30 -1.35 -20.88
C LEU A 188 -9.63 -1.90 -21.38
N GLN A 189 -9.77 -2.17 -22.69
CA GLN A 189 -10.98 -2.74 -23.30
C GLN A 189 -12.27 -1.97 -22.95
N LEU A 190 -12.18 -0.64 -22.89
CA LEU A 190 -13.31 0.23 -22.56
C LEU A 190 -14.36 0.29 -23.68
N PRO A 191 -15.61 0.67 -23.38
CA PRO A 191 -16.59 1.00 -24.41
C PRO A 191 -16.08 2.08 -25.36
N VAL A 192 -16.40 1.96 -26.66
CA VAL A 192 -15.94 2.87 -27.73
C VAL A 192 -16.25 4.33 -27.39
N GLU A 193 -17.43 4.62 -26.85
CA GLU A 193 -17.83 5.97 -26.46
C GLU A 193 -16.94 6.53 -25.34
N LEU A 194 -16.66 5.74 -24.30
CA LEU A 194 -15.80 6.16 -23.19
C LEU A 194 -14.34 6.38 -23.65
N THR A 195 -13.85 5.53 -24.57
CA THR A 195 -12.55 5.74 -25.21
C THR A 195 -12.53 7.05 -26.00
N ALA A 196 -13.56 7.32 -26.79
CA ALA A 196 -13.66 8.54 -27.59
C ALA A 196 -13.71 9.80 -26.70
N ASP A 197 -14.49 9.77 -25.62
CA ASP A 197 -14.61 10.89 -24.68
C ASP A 197 -13.28 11.18 -23.98
N LEU A 198 -12.56 10.15 -23.54
CA LEU A 198 -11.25 10.29 -22.90
C LEU A 198 -10.20 10.87 -23.87
N VAL A 199 -10.19 10.40 -25.12
CA VAL A 199 -9.30 10.92 -26.18
C VAL A 199 -9.65 12.38 -26.49
N GLY A 200 -10.93 12.71 -26.62
CA GLY A 200 -11.41 14.07 -26.87
C GLY A 200 -11.05 15.02 -25.73
N TRP A 201 -11.22 14.59 -24.48
CA TRP A 201 -10.83 15.36 -23.31
C TRP A 201 -9.32 15.63 -23.26
N SER A 202 -8.48 14.61 -23.52
CA SER A 202 -7.02 14.78 -23.60
C SER A 202 -6.59 15.69 -24.76
N ALA A 203 -7.27 15.61 -25.91
CA ALA A 203 -7.00 16.49 -27.05
C ALA A 203 -7.37 17.96 -26.74
N HIS A 204 -8.51 18.20 -26.09
CA HIS A 204 -8.91 19.54 -25.68
C HIS A 204 -7.90 20.16 -24.70
N TRP A 205 -7.36 19.36 -23.76
CA TRP A 205 -6.29 19.83 -22.88
C TRP A 205 -5.04 20.28 -23.65
N ARG A 206 -4.63 19.53 -24.69
CA ARG A 206 -3.50 19.92 -25.55
C ARG A 206 -3.76 21.27 -26.22
N GLU A 207 -4.97 21.49 -26.74
CA GLU A 207 -5.33 22.77 -27.37
C GLU A 207 -5.26 23.94 -26.40
N VAL A 208 -5.78 23.73 -25.18
CA VAL A 208 -5.69 24.69 -24.07
C VAL A 208 -4.24 25.04 -23.76
N GLN A 209 -3.36 24.03 -23.65
CA GLN A 209 -1.93 24.25 -23.40
C GLN A 209 -1.26 25.05 -24.51
N ILE A 210 -1.47 24.66 -25.77
CA ILE A 210 -0.90 25.34 -26.96
C ILE A 210 -1.28 26.82 -26.96
N ALA A 211 -2.53 27.10 -26.62
CA ALA A 211 -3.05 28.46 -26.67
C ALA A 211 -2.79 29.24 -25.36
N GLY A 212 -2.05 28.65 -24.42
CA GLY A 212 -1.60 29.32 -23.21
C GLY A 212 -2.71 29.51 -22.18
N GLY A 213 -3.68 28.61 -22.11
CA GLY A 213 -4.70 28.55 -21.05
C GLY A 213 -6.13 28.39 -21.58
N PHE A 214 -7.09 28.35 -20.67
CA PHE A 214 -8.53 28.43 -20.99
C PHE A 214 -8.92 29.88 -21.31
N ALA A 215 -10.00 30.07 -22.06
CA ALA A 215 -10.49 31.43 -22.33
C ALA A 215 -11.21 32.05 -21.12
N SER A 216 -11.67 31.23 -20.17
CA SER A 216 -12.36 31.70 -18.96
C SER A 216 -12.30 30.69 -17.81
N ILE A 217 -12.62 31.15 -16.60
CA ILE A 217 -12.79 30.28 -15.42
C ILE A 217 -13.91 29.25 -15.66
N THR A 218 -15.02 29.66 -16.28
CA THR A 218 -16.13 28.74 -16.55
C THR A 218 -15.75 27.61 -17.51
N GLU A 219 -14.87 27.87 -18.48
CA GLU A 219 -14.37 26.82 -19.39
C GLU A 219 -13.43 25.86 -18.64
N ALA A 220 -12.55 26.42 -17.81
CA ALA A 220 -11.69 25.67 -16.90
C ALA A 220 -12.50 24.73 -15.97
N GLU A 221 -13.57 25.23 -15.36
CA GLU A 221 -14.47 24.44 -14.51
C GLU A 221 -15.14 23.30 -15.28
N ARG A 222 -15.69 23.56 -16.48
CA ARG A 222 -16.30 22.51 -17.31
C ARG A 222 -15.32 21.41 -17.69
N PHE A 223 -14.06 21.78 -17.97
CA PHE A 223 -13.02 20.79 -18.27
C PHE A 223 -12.72 19.88 -17.08
N VAL A 224 -12.69 20.45 -15.88
CA VAL A 224 -12.51 19.71 -14.62
C VAL A 224 -13.69 18.79 -14.36
N ASP A 225 -14.91 19.28 -14.51
CA ASP A 225 -16.13 18.49 -14.33
C ASP A 225 -16.19 17.31 -15.32
N ALA A 226 -15.84 17.53 -16.59
CA ALA A 226 -15.73 16.47 -17.58
C ALA A 226 -14.68 15.41 -17.20
N GLY A 227 -13.54 15.83 -16.63
CA GLY A 227 -12.51 14.90 -16.16
C GLY A 227 -12.98 14.04 -14.97
N ARG A 228 -13.78 14.62 -14.06
CA ARG A 228 -14.40 13.89 -12.94
C ARG A 228 -15.43 12.88 -13.43
N GLU A 229 -16.30 13.29 -14.34
CA GLU A 229 -17.30 12.39 -14.95
C GLU A 229 -16.63 11.21 -15.66
N LEU A 230 -15.52 11.46 -16.38
CA LEU A 230 -14.73 10.41 -17.01
C LEU A 230 -14.16 9.42 -15.99
N ALA A 231 -13.64 9.89 -14.85
CA ALA A 231 -13.13 9.02 -13.81
C ALA A 231 -14.23 8.15 -13.18
N GLU A 232 -15.41 8.69 -12.94
CA GLU A 232 -16.57 7.94 -12.43
C GLU A 232 -17.04 6.87 -13.43
N ARG A 233 -17.12 7.22 -14.71
CA ARG A 233 -17.46 6.27 -15.78
C ARG A 233 -16.41 5.19 -15.93
N LEU A 234 -15.11 5.53 -15.83
CA LEU A 234 -14.02 4.56 -15.81
C LEU A 234 -14.13 3.63 -14.61
N GLN A 235 -14.38 4.15 -13.41
CA GLN A 235 -14.57 3.34 -12.21
C GLN A 235 -15.71 2.33 -12.38
N THR A 236 -16.83 2.76 -12.95
CA THR A 236 -17.99 1.91 -13.21
C THR A 236 -17.67 0.80 -14.22
N ASN A 237 -16.92 1.10 -15.28
CA ASN A 237 -16.61 0.13 -16.33
C ASN A 237 -15.49 -0.85 -15.94
N LEU A 238 -14.50 -0.40 -15.17
CA LEU A 238 -13.36 -1.22 -14.75
C LEU A 238 -13.71 -2.12 -13.54
N GLY A 239 -14.70 -1.73 -12.75
CA GLY A 239 -15.22 -2.52 -11.64
C GLY A 239 -14.37 -2.44 -10.36
N GLU A 240 -14.67 -3.32 -9.41
CA GLU A 240 -14.19 -3.23 -8.01
C GLU A 240 -12.71 -3.58 -7.82
N THR A 241 -12.07 -4.19 -8.81
CA THR A 241 -10.62 -4.48 -8.80
C THR A 241 -9.78 -3.25 -9.14
N TRP A 242 -10.43 -2.14 -9.50
CA TRP A 242 -9.81 -0.87 -9.80
C TRP A 242 -10.27 0.21 -8.84
N HIS A 243 -9.37 1.15 -8.58
CA HIS A 243 -9.70 2.45 -8.02
C HIS A 243 -9.31 3.50 -9.04
N VAL A 244 -10.26 4.34 -9.45
CA VAL A 244 -10.01 5.41 -10.40
C VAL A 244 -10.02 6.75 -9.67
N GLU A 245 -8.87 7.42 -9.70
CA GLU A 245 -8.69 8.76 -9.12
C GLU A 245 -8.68 9.78 -10.27
N TYR A 246 -9.51 10.82 -10.18
CA TYR A 246 -9.31 12.02 -10.97
C TYR A 246 -8.31 12.93 -10.28
N TYR A 247 -7.22 13.26 -10.95
CA TYR A 247 -6.17 14.10 -10.40
C TYR A 247 -6.06 15.40 -11.20
N PRO A 248 -6.70 16.49 -10.71
CA PRO A 248 -6.63 17.80 -11.31
C PRO A 248 -5.31 18.47 -10.92
N GLU A 249 -4.22 18.13 -11.59
CA GLU A 249 -2.96 18.85 -11.37
C GLU A 249 -2.92 20.15 -12.18
N PRO A 250 -2.26 21.22 -11.64
CA PRO A 250 -2.17 21.61 -10.23
C PRO A 250 -3.38 22.29 -9.55
N ILE A 251 -3.55 21.98 -8.25
CA ILE A 251 -4.52 22.55 -7.28
C ILE A 251 -4.22 24.03 -6.91
N ARG A 252 -3.14 24.65 -7.39
CA ARG A 252 -2.89 26.11 -7.54
C ARG A 252 -1.63 26.35 -8.40
N PRO A 253 -1.42 27.54 -8.99
CA PRO A 253 -1.09 27.64 -10.41
C PRO A 253 0.20 26.94 -10.89
N PRO A 254 0.17 26.41 -12.12
CA PRO A 254 -0.91 26.61 -13.09
C PRO A 254 -1.48 25.25 -13.53
N GLY A 255 -2.54 24.77 -12.87
CA GLY A 255 -3.27 23.55 -13.28
C GLY A 255 -4.44 23.75 -14.19
N VAL A 256 -5.02 24.93 -14.15
CA VAL A 256 -6.04 25.34 -15.09
C VAL A 256 -5.90 26.86 -15.10
N TRP A 257 -5.13 27.40 -16.04
CA TRP A 257 -4.89 28.84 -16.09
C TRP A 257 -5.74 29.48 -17.19
N VAL A 258 -6.31 30.65 -16.90
CA VAL A 258 -7.02 31.45 -17.89
C VAL A 258 -5.99 32.27 -18.66
N ARG A 259 -6.15 32.40 -19.98
CA ARG A 259 -5.32 33.30 -20.79
C ARG A 259 -5.50 34.73 -20.28
N GLY A 260 -4.37 35.40 -19.98
CA GLY A 260 -4.34 36.82 -19.66
C GLY A 260 -4.55 37.70 -20.88
#